data_AF-A0A5C7ACH8-F1
#
_entry.id   AF-A0A5C7ACH8-F1
#
_cell.length_a   1.000
_cell.length_b   1.000
_cell.length_c   1.000
_cell.angle_alpha   90.00
_cell.angle_beta   90.00
_cell.angle_gamma   90.00
#
_symmetry.space_group_name_H-M   'P 1'
#
loop_
_entity.id
_entity.type
_entity.pdbx_description
1 polymer ?
#
loop_
_entity_poly.entity_id
_entity_poly.type
_entity_poly.pdbx_seq_one_letter_code
_entity_poly.pdbx_strand_id
1 'polypeptide(L)'
;MNTKFKTKLLSSLMLIGLFSGTCFSQDNVIHNLTGNSDRFISSDVVVGNRSSQATADLPSDLLYELNATVYVKNNTLSKVKGKAHPLVLKFKDAQSFNVVSKRSALFNTVEMIKIDLASENDLRTPFNMAALRGFNNLKYVYLKCEFPATEAQIRTFIQNADPKLIIYYNTYQRS
;
A
#
# COMPACT_ATOMS: atom_id res chain seq x y z
N MET A 1 62.86 48.06 21.26
CA MET A 1 62.77 47.65 22.68
C MET A 1 61.39 47.06 22.93
N ASN A 2 61.36 45.77 23.28
CA ASN A 2 60.31 44.98 23.94
C ASN A 2 58.89 44.82 23.34
N THR A 3 58.81 43.81 22.46
CA THR A 3 57.98 42.60 22.58
C THR A 3 56.99 42.51 23.75
N LYS A 4 55.69 42.34 23.45
CA LYS A 4 54.78 41.42 24.17
C LYS A 4 53.72 40.84 23.23
N PHE A 5 54.09 39.83 22.45
CA PHE A 5 53.14 38.85 21.91
C PHE A 5 52.75 37.92 23.07
N LYS A 6 51.50 38.00 23.53
CA LYS A 6 50.95 37.01 24.47
C LYS A 6 50.23 35.94 23.67
N THR A 7 50.94 34.86 23.41
CA THR A 7 50.41 33.54 23.05
C THR A 7 49.51 33.06 24.19
N LYS A 8 48.22 32.83 23.91
CA LYS A 8 47.39 31.94 24.73
C LYS A 8 46.99 30.75 23.89
N LEU A 9 47.73 29.67 24.09
CA LEU A 9 47.34 28.30 23.85
C LEU A 9 46.24 27.95 24.87
N LEU A 10 45.10 27.41 24.46
CA LEU A 10 44.48 26.19 25.04
C LEU A 10 43.07 25.89 24.48
N SER A 11 42.87 24.59 24.17
CA SER A 11 41.63 23.79 24.04
C SER A 11 40.57 24.27 23.05
N SER A 12 40.36 23.64 21.89
CA SER A 12 39.83 22.27 21.70
C SER A 12 38.66 21.93 22.61
N LEU A 13 37.45 22.19 22.15
CA LEU A 13 36.32 21.29 22.34
C LEU A 13 35.39 21.45 21.14
N MET A 14 35.68 20.68 20.09
CA MET A 14 34.78 20.50 18.97
C MET A 14 33.56 19.75 19.52
N LEU A 15 32.50 20.48 19.86
CA LEU A 15 31.23 19.89 20.28
C LEU A 15 30.57 19.30 19.03
N ILE A 16 30.99 18.10 18.65
CA ILE A 16 30.28 17.24 17.71
C ILE A 16 28.99 16.86 18.44
N GLY A 17 27.94 17.65 18.20
CA GLY A 17 26.59 17.30 18.59
C GLY A 17 26.26 15.96 17.96
N LEU A 18 26.28 14.91 18.78
CA LEU A 18 25.66 13.63 18.50
C LEU A 18 24.16 13.88 18.34
N PHE A 19 23.74 14.27 17.14
CA PHE A 19 22.38 14.03 16.71
C PHE A 19 22.26 12.52 16.52
N SER A 20 22.05 11.81 17.64
CA SER A 20 21.36 10.53 17.63
C SER A 20 19.92 10.84 17.20
N GLY A 21 19.73 11.06 15.90
CA GLY A 21 18.42 10.96 15.30
C GLY A 21 17.97 9.54 15.54
N THR A 22 17.08 9.34 16.50
CA THR A 22 16.29 8.12 16.57
C THR A 22 15.50 8.08 15.28
N CYS A 23 15.98 7.30 14.31
CA CYS A 23 15.20 6.96 13.16
C CYS A 23 14.07 6.05 13.66
N PHE A 24 12.91 6.64 13.92
CA PHE A 24 11.68 5.85 13.94
C PHE A 24 11.47 5.40 12.50
N SER A 25 11.91 4.19 12.17
CA SER A 25 11.46 3.53 10.95
C SER A 25 9.96 3.33 11.11
N GLN A 26 9.19 3.89 10.19
CA GLN A 26 7.72 3.84 10.23
C GLN A 26 7.30 2.41 9.90
N ASP A 27 6.70 1.72 10.87
CA ASP A 27 6.14 0.39 10.65
C ASP A 27 4.94 0.52 9.70
N ASN A 28 5.11 0.04 8.46
CA ASN A 28 4.03 -0.06 7.49
C ASN A 28 3.14 -1.25 7.87
N VAL A 29 2.25 -1.04 8.83
CA VAL A 29 1.28 -2.07 9.23
C VAL A 29 0.31 -2.32 8.08
N ILE A 30 0.14 -3.60 7.73
CA ILE A 30 -0.85 -4.03 6.75
C ILE A 30 -1.98 -4.68 7.51
N HIS A 31 -3.18 -4.14 7.32
CA HIS A 31 -4.39 -4.61 7.96
C HIS A 31 -5.18 -5.49 6.99
N ASN A 32 -5.85 -6.51 7.51
CA ASN A 32 -6.78 -7.34 6.77
C ASN A 32 -8.23 -6.97 7.13
N LEU A 33 -9.06 -6.70 6.13
CA LEU A 33 -10.51 -6.54 6.30
C LEU A 33 -11.19 -7.91 6.22
N THR A 34 -11.37 -8.59 7.36
CA THR A 34 -11.88 -9.97 7.36
C THR A 34 -13.38 -10.11 7.69
N GLY A 35 -14.32 -9.95 6.73
CA GLY A 35 -15.67 -10.59 6.73
C GLY A 35 -16.96 -9.71 6.70
N ASN A 36 -18.13 -10.37 6.76
CA ASN A 36 -19.53 -9.88 6.59
C ASN A 36 -20.19 -9.09 7.75
N SER A 37 -20.48 -7.80 7.53
CA SER A 37 -21.36 -6.84 8.25
C SER A 37 -21.52 -6.82 9.79
N ASP A 38 -21.46 -7.93 10.54
CA ASP A 38 -21.98 -7.94 11.92
C ASP A 38 -20.95 -8.03 13.04
N ARG A 39 -19.74 -8.58 12.84
CA ARG A 39 -18.64 -8.50 13.83
C ARG A 39 -17.28 -8.67 13.14
N PHE A 40 -16.45 -7.63 13.12
CA PHE A 40 -15.11 -7.67 12.49
C PHE A 40 -13.98 -7.49 13.48
N ILE A 41 -13.05 -8.46 13.47
CA ILE A 41 -11.78 -8.38 14.21
C ILE A 41 -10.69 -7.99 13.20
N SER A 42 -10.19 -6.77 13.33
CA SER A 42 -9.01 -6.30 12.61
C SER A 42 -7.80 -7.08 13.14
N SER A 43 -7.11 -7.82 12.26
CA SER A 43 -5.84 -8.48 12.59
C SER A 43 -4.71 -7.70 11.94
N ASP A 44 -3.83 -7.15 12.75
CA ASP A 44 -2.64 -6.43 12.29
C ASP A 44 -1.60 -7.44 11.80
N VAL A 45 -1.19 -7.32 10.53
CA VAL A 45 -0.03 -8.03 10.01
C VAL A 45 1.15 -7.05 10.04
N VAL A 46 1.99 -7.16 11.06
CA VAL A 46 3.28 -6.45 11.13
C VAL A 46 4.27 -7.21 10.26
N VAL A 47 4.58 -6.65 9.09
CA VAL A 47 5.60 -7.20 8.17
C VAL A 47 6.98 -6.99 8.81
N GLY A 48 7.43 -7.96 9.61
CA GLY A 48 8.74 -7.89 10.27
C GLY A 48 8.96 -8.82 11.46
N ASN A 49 7.91 -9.37 12.09
CA ASN A 49 8.08 -10.32 13.19
C ASN A 49 7.03 -11.43 13.17
N ARG A 50 7.49 -12.68 13.28
CA ARG A 50 6.65 -13.89 13.36
C ARG A 50 5.79 -13.83 14.63
N SER A 51 4.56 -13.33 14.50
CA SER A 51 3.50 -13.56 15.48
C SER A 51 2.53 -14.58 14.88
N SER A 52 2.40 -15.69 15.60
CA SER A 52 1.63 -16.86 15.21
C SER A 52 0.15 -16.67 15.55
N GLN A 53 -0.62 -16.21 14.57
CA GLN A 53 -2.07 -16.44 14.48
C GLN A 53 -2.38 -16.57 13.00
N ALA A 54 -3.19 -17.57 12.63
CA ALA A 54 -3.47 -17.96 11.25
C ALA A 54 -4.19 -16.85 10.48
N THR A 55 -3.42 -15.87 10.03
CA THR A 55 -3.82 -14.84 9.06
C THR A 55 -3.50 -15.39 7.68
N ALA A 56 -4.41 -15.26 6.71
CA ALA A 56 -4.08 -15.56 5.33
C ALA A 56 -2.75 -14.87 4.98
N ASP A 57 -1.74 -15.65 4.59
CA ASP A 57 -0.41 -15.10 4.31
C ASP A 57 -0.55 -14.10 3.16
N LEU A 58 -0.20 -12.84 3.43
CA LEU A 58 -0.14 -11.79 2.41
C LEU A 58 0.82 -12.26 1.29
N PRO A 59 0.35 -12.39 0.04
CA PRO A 59 1.17 -12.93 -1.05
C PRO A 59 2.24 -11.92 -1.46
N SER A 60 3.41 -12.03 -0.83
CA SER A 60 4.54 -11.09 -0.98
C SER A 60 4.97 -10.93 -2.44
N ASP A 61 4.97 -12.01 -3.22
CA ASP A 61 5.36 -11.97 -4.64
C ASP A 61 4.42 -11.12 -5.50
N LEU A 62 3.12 -11.12 -5.20
CA LEU A 62 2.13 -10.29 -5.87
C LEU A 62 2.22 -8.84 -5.39
N LEU A 63 2.52 -8.64 -4.11
CA LEU A 63 2.61 -7.31 -3.51
C LEU A 63 3.80 -6.51 -4.02
N TYR A 64 5.00 -7.12 -4.11
CA TYR A 64 6.24 -6.42 -4.48
C TYR A 64 6.48 -6.29 -5.99
N GLU A 65 5.43 -6.47 -6.82
CA GLU A 65 5.51 -6.33 -8.28
C GLU A 65 6.59 -7.21 -8.94
N LEU A 66 6.92 -8.34 -8.31
CA LEU A 66 7.83 -9.35 -8.88
C LEU A 66 7.20 -10.08 -10.07
N ASN A 67 5.87 -10.01 -10.16
CA ASN A 67 5.06 -10.61 -11.19
C ASN A 67 4.71 -9.62 -12.31
N ALA A 68 4.29 -10.18 -13.45
CA ALA A 68 3.84 -9.36 -14.56
C ALA A 68 2.65 -8.48 -14.13
N THR A 69 2.78 -7.17 -14.36
CA THR A 69 1.85 -6.15 -13.83
C THR A 69 1.33 -5.27 -14.96
N VAL A 70 0.02 -5.07 -15.00
CA VAL A 70 -0.64 -4.07 -15.85
C VAL A 70 -0.99 -2.86 -15.00
N TYR A 71 -0.67 -1.67 -15.50
CA TYR A 71 -1.04 -0.44 -14.84
C TYR A 71 -2.24 0.19 -15.54
N VAL A 72 -3.13 0.76 -14.73
CA VAL A 72 -4.25 1.56 -15.20
C VAL A 72 -4.05 2.98 -14.73
N LYS A 73 -4.07 3.91 -15.67
CA LYS A 73 -4.04 5.34 -15.38
C LYS A 73 -4.85 6.11 -16.42
N ASN A 74 -5.58 7.15 -16.02
CA ASN A 74 -6.39 7.97 -16.91
C ASN A 74 -7.30 7.13 -17.83
N ASN A 75 -8.01 6.16 -17.25
CA ASN A 75 -8.89 5.21 -17.94
C ASN A 75 -8.23 4.37 -19.04
N THR A 76 -6.90 4.27 -19.03
CA THR A 76 -6.10 3.59 -20.05
C THR A 76 -5.27 2.47 -19.42
N LEU A 77 -5.27 1.30 -20.08
CA LEU A 77 -4.39 0.18 -19.75
C LEU A 77 -3.02 0.44 -20.37
N SER A 78 -1.97 0.52 -19.55
CA SER A 78 -0.59 0.58 -20.05
C SER A 78 -0.07 -0.80 -20.42
N LYS A 79 1.04 -0.84 -21.17
CA LYS A 79 1.76 -2.11 -21.47
C LYS A 79 2.08 -2.88 -20.18
N VAL A 80 1.89 -4.19 -20.26
CA VAL A 80 2.30 -5.18 -19.24
C VAL A 80 3.81 -5.02 -19.00
N LYS A 81 4.23 -4.84 -17.75
CA LYS A 81 5.63 -5.02 -17.37
C LYS A 81 5.84 -6.49 -17.03
N GLY A 82 6.84 -7.13 -17.62
CA GLY A 82 7.12 -8.57 -17.46
C GLY A 82 6.94 -9.37 -18.75
N LYS A 83 7.42 -10.61 -18.77
CA LYS A 83 7.37 -11.50 -19.96
C LYS A 83 6.17 -12.47 -19.96
N ALA A 84 5.42 -12.56 -18.85
CA ALA A 84 4.31 -13.48 -18.67
C ALA A 84 2.95 -12.77 -18.69
N HIS A 85 1.86 -13.55 -18.65
CA HIS A 85 0.52 -12.99 -18.44
C HIS A 85 0.45 -12.25 -17.10
N PRO A 86 -0.22 -11.10 -17.02
CA PRO A 86 -0.22 -10.30 -15.82
C PRO A 86 -1.03 -10.96 -14.71
N LEU A 87 -0.40 -11.09 -13.55
CA LEU A 87 -1.03 -11.56 -12.32
C LEU A 87 -1.50 -10.38 -11.45
N VAL A 88 -1.01 -9.17 -11.72
CA VAL A 88 -1.33 -7.97 -10.95
C VAL A 88 -1.91 -6.90 -11.87
N LEU A 89 -3.02 -6.30 -11.45
CA LEU A 89 -3.58 -5.09 -12.03
C LEU A 89 -3.43 -3.94 -11.03
N LYS A 90 -2.77 -2.85 -11.42
CA LYS A 90 -2.50 -1.72 -10.53
C LYS A 90 -3.17 -0.44 -11.01
N PHE A 91 -4.10 0.08 -10.23
CA PHE A 91 -4.69 1.40 -10.41
C PHE A 91 -3.77 2.47 -9.83
N LYS A 92 -3.45 3.47 -10.65
CA LYS A 92 -2.68 4.66 -10.24
C LYS A 92 -3.56 5.89 -9.97
N ASP A 93 -4.86 5.78 -10.21
CA ASP A 93 -5.84 6.81 -9.91
C ASP A 93 -7.24 6.17 -9.75
N ALA A 94 -8.07 6.78 -8.89
CA ALA A 94 -9.42 6.30 -8.61
C ALA A 94 -10.39 6.54 -9.78
N GLN A 95 -10.10 7.51 -10.65
CA GLN A 95 -10.94 7.84 -11.81
C GLN A 95 -10.92 6.75 -12.90
N SER A 96 -10.00 5.79 -12.78
CA SER A 96 -9.82 4.69 -13.73
C SER A 96 -10.59 3.42 -13.39
N PHE A 97 -11.32 3.36 -12.28
CA PHE A 97 -11.98 2.12 -11.84
C PHE A 97 -12.97 1.55 -12.88
N ASN A 98 -13.59 2.41 -13.68
CA ASN A 98 -14.51 1.99 -14.74
C ASN A 98 -13.86 1.07 -15.79
N VAL A 99 -12.53 1.05 -15.91
CA VAL A 99 -11.81 0.15 -16.83
C VAL A 99 -12.11 -1.32 -16.55
N VAL A 100 -12.36 -1.71 -15.28
CA VAL A 100 -12.66 -3.12 -14.94
C VAL A 100 -13.99 -3.61 -15.48
N SER A 101 -14.91 -2.69 -15.81
CA SER A 101 -16.20 -3.05 -16.41
C SER A 101 -16.08 -3.51 -17.86
N LYS A 102 -14.95 -3.21 -18.53
CA LYS A 102 -14.67 -3.62 -19.89
C LYS A 102 -14.23 -5.09 -19.89
N ARG A 103 -14.86 -5.94 -20.71
CA ARG A 103 -14.40 -7.33 -20.85
C ARG A 103 -13.04 -7.36 -21.53
N SER A 104 -12.06 -8.00 -20.88
CA SER A 104 -10.73 -8.25 -21.42
C SER A 104 -10.25 -9.62 -20.99
N ALA A 105 -9.71 -10.40 -21.93
CA ALA A 105 -9.09 -11.70 -21.61
C ALA A 105 -7.93 -11.57 -20.62
N LEU A 106 -7.30 -10.39 -20.58
CA LEU A 106 -6.22 -10.06 -19.66
C LEU A 106 -6.64 -10.14 -18.19
N PHE A 107 -7.91 -9.85 -17.86
CA PHE A 107 -8.39 -9.84 -16.48
C PHE A 107 -8.57 -11.25 -15.90
N ASN A 108 -8.69 -12.26 -16.75
CA ASN A 108 -8.87 -13.64 -16.31
C ASN A 108 -7.65 -14.18 -15.54
N THR A 109 -6.45 -13.70 -15.84
CA THR A 109 -5.20 -14.17 -15.19
C THR A 109 -4.85 -13.37 -13.93
N VAL A 110 -5.53 -12.26 -13.66
CA VAL A 110 -5.20 -11.37 -12.54
C VAL A 110 -5.59 -12.05 -11.23
N GLU A 111 -4.62 -12.15 -10.32
CA GLU A 111 -4.80 -12.69 -8.96
C GLU A 111 -4.89 -11.60 -7.90
N MET A 112 -4.33 -10.42 -8.17
CA MET A 112 -4.34 -9.27 -7.27
C MET A 112 -4.68 -7.96 -7.99
N ILE A 113 -5.58 -7.17 -7.39
CA ILE A 113 -5.78 -5.75 -7.73
C ILE A 113 -5.08 -4.89 -6.68
N LYS A 114 -4.22 -3.98 -7.12
CA LYS A 114 -3.59 -2.95 -6.29
C LYS A 114 -4.19 -1.58 -6.59
N ILE A 115 -4.55 -0.82 -5.58
CA ILE A 115 -5.10 0.54 -5.72
C ILE A 115 -4.24 1.48 -4.88
N ASP A 116 -3.60 2.43 -5.55
CA ASP A 116 -2.90 3.53 -4.89
C ASP A 116 -3.87 4.72 -4.73
N LEU A 117 -4.11 5.15 -3.49
CA LEU A 117 -4.91 6.32 -3.14
C LEU A 117 -3.97 7.41 -2.64
N ALA A 118 -3.88 8.51 -3.39
CA ALA A 118 -2.94 9.61 -3.13
C ALA A 118 -3.50 10.63 -2.14
N SER A 119 -4.83 10.75 -2.03
CA SER A 119 -5.47 11.72 -1.13
C SER A 119 -6.82 11.21 -0.61
N GLU A 120 -7.30 11.81 0.49
CA GLU A 120 -8.63 11.52 1.04
C GLU A 120 -9.76 11.69 0.02
N ASN A 121 -9.58 12.59 -0.96
CA ASN A 121 -10.57 12.80 -2.02
C ASN A 121 -10.76 11.56 -2.90
N ASP A 122 -9.75 10.68 -3.01
CA ASP A 122 -9.87 9.44 -3.79
C ASP A 122 -10.89 8.48 -3.16
N LEU A 123 -11.11 8.55 -1.84
CA LEU A 123 -12.14 7.76 -1.14
C LEU A 123 -13.56 8.14 -1.55
N ARG A 124 -13.75 9.33 -2.14
CA ARG A 124 -15.06 9.77 -2.65
C ARG A 124 -15.44 9.11 -3.98
N THR A 125 -14.55 8.33 -4.57
CA THR A 125 -14.82 7.52 -5.78
C THR A 125 -14.83 6.05 -5.38
N PRO A 126 -15.99 5.48 -4.99
CA PRO A 126 -16.03 4.12 -4.46
C PRO A 126 -15.55 3.08 -5.48
N PHE A 127 -14.85 2.06 -4.99
CA PHE A 127 -14.47 0.90 -5.79
C PHE A 127 -15.55 -0.19 -5.69
N ASN A 128 -16.40 -0.27 -6.72
CA ASN A 128 -17.47 -1.25 -6.78
C ASN A 128 -16.97 -2.60 -7.32
N MET A 129 -16.83 -3.59 -6.43
CA MET A 129 -16.32 -4.92 -6.76
C MET A 129 -17.29 -5.77 -7.58
N ALA A 130 -18.59 -5.42 -7.62
CA ALA A 130 -19.54 -6.10 -8.51
C ALA A 130 -19.21 -5.90 -10.00
N ALA A 131 -18.40 -4.88 -10.34
CA ALA A 131 -17.92 -4.63 -11.69
C ALA A 131 -16.78 -5.57 -12.12
N LEU A 132 -16.20 -6.37 -11.23
CA LEU A 132 -15.07 -7.28 -11.49
C LEU A 132 -15.49 -8.58 -12.22
N ARG A 133 -16.53 -8.51 -13.04
CA ARG A 133 -16.99 -9.64 -13.86
C ARG A 133 -15.94 -9.98 -14.90
N GLY A 134 -15.30 -11.15 -14.76
CA GLY A 134 -14.23 -11.62 -15.65
C GLY A 134 -12.87 -11.78 -14.97
N PHE A 135 -12.76 -11.42 -13.69
CA PHE A 135 -11.59 -11.65 -12.84
C PHE A 135 -11.68 -13.02 -12.15
N ASN A 136 -11.66 -14.11 -12.92
CA ASN A 136 -11.94 -15.46 -12.39
C ASN A 136 -10.88 -15.99 -11.43
N ASN A 137 -9.65 -15.49 -11.51
CA ASN A 137 -8.53 -15.90 -10.64
C ASN A 137 -8.24 -14.90 -9.52
N LEU A 138 -9.05 -13.84 -9.39
CA LEU A 138 -8.82 -12.80 -8.39
C LEU A 138 -9.05 -13.34 -6.99
N LYS A 139 -8.06 -13.14 -6.14
CA LYS A 139 -8.06 -13.58 -4.73
C LYS A 139 -7.87 -12.41 -3.78
N TYR A 140 -7.14 -11.38 -4.23
CA TYR A 140 -6.66 -10.31 -3.37
C TYR A 140 -6.98 -8.92 -3.91
N VAL A 141 -7.32 -8.01 -3.00
CA VAL A 141 -7.32 -6.56 -3.26
C VAL A 141 -6.41 -5.90 -2.23
N TYR A 142 -5.48 -5.07 -2.69
CA TYR A 142 -4.56 -4.35 -1.83
C TYR A 142 -4.73 -2.84 -2.03
N LEU A 143 -4.98 -2.13 -0.94
CA LEU A 143 -5.14 -0.69 -0.92
C LEU A 143 -3.90 -0.04 -0.28
N LYS A 144 -3.29 0.90 -0.97
CA LYS A 144 -2.21 1.74 -0.43
C LYS A 144 -2.72 3.16 -0.28
N CYS A 145 -2.88 3.64 0.95
CA CYS A 145 -3.27 5.02 1.21
C CYS A 145 -2.03 5.84 1.58
N GLU A 146 -1.73 6.89 0.81
CA GLU A 146 -0.63 7.82 1.10
C GLU A 146 -1.04 8.93 2.09
N PHE A 147 -2.16 8.71 2.78
CA PHE A 147 -2.73 9.58 3.80
C PHE A 147 -3.35 8.73 4.93
N PRO A 148 -3.57 9.31 6.11
CA PRO A 148 -4.27 8.64 7.20
C PRO A 148 -5.72 8.31 6.81
N ALA A 149 -6.09 7.03 6.87
CA ALA A 149 -7.43 6.54 6.56
C ALA A 149 -7.89 5.60 7.66
N THR A 150 -9.10 5.83 8.15
CA THR A 150 -9.74 4.94 9.12
C THR A 150 -10.30 3.70 8.42
N GLU A 151 -10.43 2.60 9.16
CA GLU A 151 -11.06 1.38 8.65
C GLU A 151 -12.47 1.65 8.13
N ALA A 152 -13.26 2.51 8.79
CA ALA A 152 -14.61 2.87 8.37
C ALA A 152 -14.63 3.58 7.00
N GLN A 153 -13.66 4.45 6.73
CA GLN A 153 -13.50 5.09 5.43
C GLN A 153 -13.16 4.06 4.35
N ILE A 154 -12.25 3.12 4.64
CA ILE A 154 -11.90 2.04 3.70
C ILE A 154 -13.10 1.13 3.42
N ARG A 155 -13.89 0.79 4.45
CA ARG A 155 -15.12 0.00 4.30
C ARG A 155 -16.17 0.69 3.45
N THR A 156 -16.29 2.01 3.56
CA THR A 156 -17.24 2.79 2.74
C THR A 156 -16.76 2.89 1.29
N PHE A 157 -15.45 2.98 1.09
CA PHE A 157 -14.81 3.04 -0.22
C PHE A 157 -14.99 1.73 -1.01
N ILE A 158 -14.88 0.57 -0.36
CA ILE A 158 -15.08 -0.73 -1.00
C ILE A 158 -16.55 -1.11 -0.99
N GLN A 159 -17.15 -1.24 -2.17
CA GLN A 159 -18.56 -1.59 -2.31
C GLN A 159 -18.75 -2.98 -2.92
N ASN A 160 -19.77 -3.70 -2.44
CA ASN A 160 -20.22 -5.00 -2.98
C ASN A 160 -19.08 -6.04 -3.06
N ALA A 161 -18.23 -6.10 -2.03
CA ALA A 161 -17.13 -7.07 -1.97
C ALA A 161 -17.65 -8.51 -1.96
N ASP A 162 -17.04 -9.37 -2.76
CA ASP A 162 -17.25 -10.82 -2.67
C ASP A 162 -16.57 -11.33 -1.39
N PRO A 163 -17.28 -12.05 -0.50
CA PRO A 163 -16.71 -12.57 0.74
C PRO A 163 -15.54 -13.54 0.53
N LYS A 164 -15.33 -14.06 -0.69
CA LYS A 164 -14.18 -14.89 -1.04
C LYS A 164 -12.89 -14.09 -1.28
N LEU A 165 -13.00 -12.79 -1.53
CA LEU A 165 -11.85 -11.93 -1.75
C LEU A 165 -11.26 -11.47 -0.42
N ILE A 166 -9.93 -11.54 -0.32
CA ILE A 166 -9.21 -11.02 0.85
C ILE A 166 -8.76 -9.60 0.53
N ILE A 167 -9.11 -8.66 1.40
CA ILE A 167 -8.79 -7.24 1.21
C ILE A 167 -7.78 -6.82 2.26
N TYR A 168 -6.64 -6.35 1.78
CA TYR A 168 -5.59 -5.77 2.58
C TYR A 168 -5.55 -4.27 2.38
N TYR A 169 -5.22 -3.52 3.44
CA TYR A 169 -4.91 -2.10 3.30
C TYR A 169 -3.73 -1.70 4.17
N ASN A 170 -3.00 -0.70 3.67
CA ASN A 170 -2.01 0.04 4.42
C ASN A 170 -2.40 1.53 4.38
N THR A 171 -2.23 2.21 5.49
CA THR A 171 -2.45 3.65 5.59
C THR A 171 -1.21 4.35 6.12
N TYR A 172 -0.95 5.54 5.59
CA TYR A 172 0.11 6.39 6.10
C TYR A 172 -0.19 6.82 7.54
N GLN A 173 0.70 6.50 8.47
CA GLN A 173 0.69 7.08 9.81
C GLN A 173 1.73 8.19 9.89
N ARG A 174 1.28 9.39 10.29
CA ARG A 174 2.19 10.51 10.54
C ARG A 174 2.81 10.30 11.92
N SER A 175 4.11 10.00 11.94
CA SER A 175 4.96 9.94 13.15
C SER A 175 5.12 11.30 13.78
#